data_AF-A0A0W8CK42-F1
#
_entry.id   AF-A0A0W8CK42-F1
#
_cell.length_a   1.000
_cell.length_b   1.000
_cell.length_c   1.000
_cell.angle_alpha   90.00
_cell.angle_beta   90.00
_cell.angle_gamma   90.00
#
_symmetry.space_group_name_H-M   'P 1'
#
loop_
_entity.id
_entity.type
_entity.pdbx_description
1 polymer ?
#
loop_
_entity_poly.entity_id
_entity_poly.type
_entity_poly.pdbx_seq_one_letter_code
_entity_poly.pdbx_strand_id
1 'polypeptide(L)'
;MFGAFNIGAMHGFILTAWSLGGVAGGLTFNAKYNDAIKNGSTPVDAYVDSIYKILIVVCVTGIFIFMVRTNPRDRFDKGYHYSLFGKRVISIKPKDTTANKEGLLQSEV
;
A
#
# COMPACT_ATOMS: atom_id res chain seq x y z
N MET A 1 -9.25 -8.69 -0.65
CA MET A 1 -7.89 -9.23 -0.84
C MET A 1 -7.87 -9.98 -2.16
N PHE A 2 -6.88 -9.72 -3.02
CA PHE A 2 -6.74 -10.46 -4.27
C PHE A 2 -6.60 -11.95 -3.96
N GLY A 3 -7.45 -12.78 -4.57
CA GLY A 3 -7.42 -14.23 -4.37
C GLY A 3 -6.08 -14.82 -4.82
N ALA A 4 -5.80 -16.05 -4.38
CA ALA A 4 -4.56 -16.77 -4.72
C ALA A 4 -4.31 -16.89 -6.24
N PHE A 5 -5.35 -16.73 -7.06
CA PHE A 5 -5.26 -16.76 -8.53
C PHE A 5 -4.67 -15.50 -9.17
N ASN A 6 -4.61 -14.35 -8.47
CA ASN A 6 -4.08 -13.07 -9.01
C ASN A 6 -2.74 -12.65 -8.39
N ILE A 7 -1.94 -13.60 -7.90
CA ILE A 7 -0.64 -13.32 -7.29
C ILE A 7 0.31 -12.63 -8.29
N GLY A 8 0.32 -13.05 -9.55
CA GLY A 8 1.20 -12.45 -10.58
C GLY A 8 0.90 -10.98 -10.85
N ALA A 9 -0.38 -10.62 -11.02
CA ALA A 9 -0.79 -9.23 -11.24
C ALA A 9 -0.41 -8.33 -10.05
N MET A 10 -0.60 -8.81 -8.82
CA MET A 10 -0.19 -8.09 -7.60
C MET A 10 1.31 -7.79 -7.55
N HIS A 11 2.16 -8.77 -7.88
CA HIS A 11 3.61 -8.55 -7.91
C HIS A 11 4.01 -7.53 -8.98
N GLY A 12 3.38 -7.61 -10.16
CA GLY A 12 3.58 -6.63 -11.23
C GLY A 12 3.26 -5.18 -10.79
N PHE A 13 2.13 -4.97 -10.12
CA PHE A 13 1.77 -3.64 -9.59
C PHE A 13 2.77 -3.12 -8.57
N ILE A 14 3.24 -3.97 -7.65
CA ILE A 14 4.22 -3.58 -6.63
C ILE A 14 5.55 -3.20 -7.29
N LEU A 15 6.03 -4.01 -8.24
CA LEU A 15 7.29 -3.74 -8.94
C LEU A 15 7.23 -2.47 -9.78
N THR A 16 6.10 -2.21 -10.46
CA THR A 16 5.90 -0.98 -11.22
C THR A 16 5.84 0.25 -10.31
N ALA A 17 5.11 0.17 -9.20
CA ALA A 17 5.04 1.26 -8.22
C ALA A 17 6.44 1.57 -7.64
N TRP A 18 7.21 0.53 -7.33
CA TRP A 18 8.57 0.69 -6.80
C TRP A 18 9.53 1.28 -7.84
N SER A 19 9.45 0.81 -9.08
CA SER A 19 10.23 1.34 -10.21
C SER A 19 9.92 2.81 -10.46
N LEU A 20 8.63 3.19 -10.46
CA LEU A 20 8.20 4.58 -10.64
C LEU A 20 8.72 5.47 -9.50
N GLY A 21 8.64 5.00 -8.25
CA GLY A 21 9.18 5.69 -7.09
C GLY A 21 10.68 5.93 -7.19
N GLY A 22 11.44 4.92 -7.65
CA GLY A 22 12.89 5.04 -7.87
C GLY A 22 13.25 6.08 -8.93
N VAL A 23 12.57 6.06 -10.08
CA VAL A 23 12.81 7.02 -11.17
C VAL A 23 12.41 8.44 -10.77
N ALA A 24 11.22 8.61 -10.20
CA ALA A 24 10.73 9.92 -9.77
C ALA A 24 11.58 10.51 -8.63
N GLY A 25 11.98 9.68 -7.67
CA GLY A 25 12.86 10.06 -6.57
C GLY A 25 14.25 10.49 -7.07
N GLY A 26 14.87 9.69 -7.94
CA GLY A 26 16.18 9.99 -8.52
C GLY A 26 16.18 11.27 -9.36
N LEU A 27 15.15 11.48 -10.18
CA LEU A 27 15.02 12.70 -10.99
C LEU A 27 14.85 13.95 -10.12
N THR A 28 14.04 13.85 -9.06
CA THR A 28 13.82 14.95 -8.10
C THR A 28 15.11 15.29 -7.35
N PHE A 29 15.87 14.28 -6.92
CA PHE A 29 17.18 14.47 -6.30
C PHE A 29 18.14 15.21 -7.23
N ASN A 30 18.25 14.75 -8.48
CA ASN A 30 19.17 15.35 -9.45
C ASN A 30 18.81 16.80 -9.77
N ALA A 31 17.52 17.11 -9.91
CA ALA A 31 17.05 18.48 -10.11
C ALA A 31 17.43 19.40 -8.94
N LYS A 32 17.19 18.96 -7.69
CA LYS A 32 17.53 19.73 -6.49
C LYS A 32 19.02 19.91 -6.29
N TYR A 33 19.81 18.88 -6.57
CA TYR A 33 21.27 18.98 -6.53
C TYR A 33 21.77 20.01 -7.56
N ASN A 34 21.30 19.95 -8.80
CA ASN A 34 21.72 20.88 -9.85
C ASN A 34 21.31 22.33 -9.53
N ASP A 35 20.13 22.55 -8.95
CA ASP A 35 19.69 23.88 -8.48
C ASP A 35 20.59 24.41 -7.35
N ALA A 36 21.02 23.55 -6.41
CA ALA A 36 21.92 23.94 -5.33
C ALA A 36 23.30 24.36 -5.84
N ILE A 37 23.85 23.65 -6.83
CA ILE A 37 25.10 24.00 -7.50
C ILE A 37 24.96 25.33 -8.25
N LYS A 38 23.86 25.54 -8.99
CA LYS A 38 23.60 26.80 -9.70
C LYS A 38 23.47 28.00 -8.75
N ASN A 39 22.96 27.78 -7.55
CA ASN A 39 22.85 28.79 -6.50
C ASN A 39 24.18 29.10 -5.79
N GLY A 40 25.30 28.51 -6.24
CA GLY A 40 26.64 28.79 -5.73
C GLY A 40 27.03 27.96 -4.50
N SER A 41 26.28 26.92 -4.16
CA SER A 41 26.67 26.00 -3.07
C SER A 41 27.84 25.12 -3.50
N THR A 42 28.73 24.80 -2.57
CA THR A 42 29.80 23.83 -2.85
C THR A 42 29.18 22.44 -3.13
N PRO A 43 29.80 21.62 -4.00
CA PRO A 43 29.28 20.28 -4.31
C PRO A 43 29.12 19.39 -3.07
N VAL A 44 30.00 19.57 -2.08
CA VAL A 44 29.98 18.80 -0.84
C VAL A 44 28.79 19.20 0.02
N ASP A 45 28.55 20.50 0.22
CA ASP A 45 27.44 20.98 1.03
C ASP A 45 26.08 20.63 0.41
N ALA A 46 25.97 20.77 -0.92
CA ALA A 46 24.76 20.38 -1.66
C ALA A 46 24.45 18.89 -1.53
N TYR A 47 25.48 18.03 -1.50
CA TYR A 47 25.32 16.60 -1.31
C TYR A 47 24.85 16.27 0.12
N VAL A 48 25.52 16.84 1.12
CA VAL A 48 25.20 16.61 2.54
C VAL A 48 23.76 17.03 2.85
N ASP A 49 23.34 18.22 2.40
CA ASP A 49 21.96 18.70 2.54
C ASP A 49 20.94 17.77 1.86
N SER A 50 21.26 17.28 0.66
CA SER A 50 20.38 16.36 -0.07
C SER A 50 20.23 15.00 0.65
N ILE A 51 21.31 14.48 1.26
CA ILE A 51 21.26 13.26 2.07
C ILE A 51 20.39 13.46 3.31
N TYR A 52 20.52 14.58 4.03
CA TYR A 52 19.67 14.86 5.18
C TYR A 52 18.19 14.90 4.81
N LYS A 53 17.84 15.49 3.66
CA LYS A 53 16.45 15.49 3.15
C LYS A 53 15.94 14.09 2.87
N ILE A 54 16.75 13.22 2.26
CA ILE A 54 16.38 11.81 2.02
C ILE A 54 16.15 11.09 3.36
N LEU A 55 17.02 11.29 4.34
CA LEU A 55 16.89 10.66 5.66
C LEU A 55 15.59 11.09 6.37
N ILE A 56 15.22 12.36 6.29
CA ILE A 56 13.94 12.85 6.85
C ILE A 56 12.75 12.11 6.20
N VAL A 57 12.74 11.99 4.87
CA VAL A 57 11.68 11.27 4.14
C VAL A 57 11.62 9.79 4.55
N VAL A 58 12.77 9.14 4.71
CA VAL A 58 12.85 7.74 5.16
C VAL A 58 12.33 7.59 6.59
N CYS A 59 12.74 8.46 7.52
CA CYS A 59 12.25 8.41 8.90
C CYS A 59 10.74 8.62 8.99
N VAL A 60 10.20 9.62 8.28
CA VAL A 60 8.76 9.88 8.22
C VAL A 60 8.02 8.68 7.64
N THR A 61 8.50 8.12 6.52
CA THR A 61 7.90 6.92 5.91
C THR A 61 7.96 5.71 6.84
N GLY A 62 9.07 5.54 7.56
CA GLY A 62 9.25 4.50 8.58
C GLY A 62 8.20 4.59 9.70
N ILE A 63 7.88 5.80 10.16
CA ILE A 63 6.81 6.01 11.15
C ILE A 63 5.45 5.58 10.58
N PHE A 64 5.14 5.91 9.31
CA PHE A 64 3.89 5.50 8.68
C PHE A 64 3.75 3.98 8.52
N ILE A 65 4.85 3.23 8.36
CA ILE A 65 4.81 1.77 8.29
C ILE A 65 4.23 1.17 9.57
N PHE A 66 4.50 1.73 10.74
CA PHE A 66 3.90 1.28 12.00
C PHE A 66 2.38 1.49 12.06
N MET A 67 1.83 2.39 11.24
CA MET A 67 0.38 2.61 11.13
C MET A 67 -0.31 1.53 10.28
N VAL A 68 0.44 0.79 9.45
CA VAL A 68 -0.10 -0.29 8.60
C VAL A 68 -0.19 -1.58 9.41
N ARG A 69 -1.27 -1.73 10.18
CA ARG A 69 -1.56 -2.95 10.94
C ARG A 69 -2.18 -4.01 10.03
N THR A 70 -1.42 -5.02 9.65
CA THR A 70 -1.95 -6.22 8.98
C THR A 70 -2.47 -7.21 10.02
N ASN A 71 -3.79 -7.32 10.18
CA ASN A 71 -4.41 -8.29 11.08
C ASN A 71 -4.79 -9.57 10.30
N PRO A 72 -4.15 -10.73 10.55
CA PRO A 72 -4.46 -11.96 9.84
C PRO A 72 -5.89 -12.47 10.09
N ARG A 73 -6.48 -12.17 11.25
CA ARG A 73 -7.84 -12.64 11.58
C ARG A 73 -8.91 -11.96 10.72
N ASP A 74 -8.68 -10.73 10.28
CA ASP A 74 -9.60 -9.98 9.42
C ASP A 74 -9.58 -10.51 7.96
N ARG A 75 -8.49 -11.19 7.57
CA ARG A 75 -8.31 -11.76 6.23
C ARG A 75 -9.14 -13.02 5.97
N PHE A 76 -9.39 -13.83 7.00
CA PHE A 76 -9.92 -15.19 6.83
C PHE A 76 -11.33 -15.38 7.41
N ASP A 77 -11.95 -14.34 7.98
CA ASP A 77 -13.31 -14.41 8.50
C ASP A 77 -14.34 -14.39 7.34
N LYS A 78 -15.43 -15.16 7.45
CA LYS A 78 -16.49 -15.21 6.42
C LYS A 78 -17.36 -13.96 6.54
N GLY A 79 -17.42 -13.14 5.49
CA GLY A 79 -18.15 -11.87 5.46
C GLY A 79 -17.22 -10.66 5.33
N TYR A 80 -17.79 -9.48 5.08
CA TYR A 80 -17.00 -8.24 5.02
C TYR A 80 -16.96 -7.60 6.40
N HIS A 81 -15.82 -7.74 7.07
CA HIS A 81 -15.56 -7.11 8.36
C HIS A 81 -14.56 -5.98 8.14
N TYR A 82 -14.87 -4.80 8.66
CA TYR A 82 -13.98 -3.65 8.65
C TYR A 82 -13.62 -3.31 10.10
N SER A 83 -12.33 -3.42 10.43
CA SER A 83 -11.81 -3.05 11.74
C SER A 83 -10.96 -1.79 11.65
N LEU A 84 -11.24 -0.83 12.53
CA LEU A 84 -10.40 0.35 12.75
C LEU A 84 -9.77 0.24 14.14
N PHE A 85 -8.46 0.45 14.25
CA PHE A 85 -7.75 0.42 15.54
C PHE A 85 -7.93 -0.89 16.36
N GLY A 86 -8.20 -2.01 15.69
CA GLY A 86 -8.45 -3.30 16.34
C GLY A 86 -9.85 -3.45 16.95
N LYS A 87 -10.73 -2.46 16.78
CA LYS A 87 -12.17 -2.59 17.06
C LYS A 87 -12.92 -2.82 15.74
N ARG A 88 -13.85 -3.78 15.71
CA ARG A 88 -14.70 -4.07 14.54
C ARG A 88 -15.76 -2.96 14.45
N VAL A 89 -15.77 -2.21 13.34
CA VAL A 89 -16.69 -1.07 13.15
C VAL A 89 -17.86 -1.47 12.24
N ILE A 90 -17.60 -2.27 11.20
CA ILE A 90 -18.63 -2.71 10.26
C ILE A 90 -18.50 -4.22 10.07
N SER A 91 -19.62 -4.93 10.17
CA SER A 91 -19.71 -6.39 10.00
C SER A 91 -20.90 -6.69 9.10
N ILE A 92 -20.67 -6.86 7.81
CA ILE A 92 -21.71 -7.27 6.86
C ILE A 92 -21.67 -8.80 6.79
N LYS A 93 -22.74 -9.44 7.30
CA LYS A 93 -22.91 -10.88 7.15
C LYS A 93 -23.08 -11.23 5.66
N PRO A 94 -22.44 -12.30 5.16
CA PRO A 94 -22.69 -12.76 3.80
C PRO A 94 -24.16 -13.15 3.67
N LYS A 95 -24.80 -12.76 2.56
CA LYS A 95 -26.16 -13.19 2.23
C LYS A 95 -26.11 -14.70 1.96
N ASP A 96 -26.77 -15.51 2.76
CA ASP A 96 -26.79 -16.96 2.61
C ASP A 96 -27.34 -17.32 1.22
N THR A 97 -26.44 -17.72 0.31
CA THR A 97 -26.78 -18.29 -1.01
C THR A 97 -27.56 -19.60 -0.87
N THR A 98 -27.65 -20.16 0.34
CA THR A 98 -28.37 -21.40 0.66
C THR A 98 -29.89 -21.27 0.48
N ALA A 99 -30.48 -20.10 0.72
CA ALA A 99 -31.93 -19.91 0.54
C ALA A 99 -32.38 -19.97 -0.93
N ASN A 100 -31.48 -19.72 -1.88
CA ASN A 100 -31.80 -19.77 -3.31
C ASN A 100 -31.66 -21.20 -3.88
N LYS A 101 -30.79 -22.04 -3.30
CA LYS A 101 -30.63 -23.44 -3.74
C LYS A 101 -31.79 -24.33 -3.32
N GLU A 102 -32.35 -24.15 -2.13
CA GLU A 102 -33.51 -24.94 -1.69
C GLU A 102 -34.79 -24.61 -2.47
N GLY A 103 -34.97 -23.33 -2.85
CA GLY A 103 -36.10 -22.91 -3.70
C GLY A 103 -36.01 -23.41 -5.14
N LEU A 104 -34.80 -23.54 -5.70
CA LEU A 104 -34.60 -24.10 -7.05
C LEU A 104 -34.79 -25.61 -7.08
N LEU A 105 -34.41 -26.33 -6.02
CA LEU A 105 -34.62 -27.77 -5.91
C LEU A 105 -36.08 -28.15 -5.62
N GLN A 106 -36.90 -27.25 -5.05
CA GLN A 106 -38.34 -27.46 -4.90
C GLN A 106 -39.16 -27.10 -6.14
N SER A 107 -38.62 -26.30 -7.07
CA SER A 107 -39.30 -25.99 -8.33
C SER A 107 -39.06 -27.01 -9.45
N GLU A 108 -38.15 -27.97 -9.24
CA GLU A 108 -37.83 -29.04 -10.20
C GLU A 108 -38.42 -30.42 -9.82
N VAL A 109 -39.36 -30.47 -8.86
CA VAL A 109 -40.12 -31.69 -8.48
C VAL A 109 -41.61 -31.49 -8.72
#